data_AF-V4AWK8-F1
#
_entry.id   AF-V4AWK8-F1
#
_cell.length_a   1.000
_cell.length_b   1.000
_cell.length_c   1.000
_cell.angle_alpha   90.00
_cell.angle_beta   90.00
_cell.angle_gamma   90.00
#
_symmetry.space_group_name_H-M   'P 1'
#
loop_
_entity.id
_entity.type
_entity.pdbx_description
1 polymer ?
#
loop_
_entity_poly.entity_id
_entity_poly.type
_entity_poly.pdbx_seq_one_letter_code
_entity_poly.pdbx_strand_id
1 'polypeptide(L)'
;MGPLFAASKTCANMMNYLMCFFCSPDQHIWYKQRARVCSDFCTDLYDECKDAEFKGEKIGSNYENGSMFCEAQDFSVADSGCFKFDPKVFDGAVQHLNYFLPFVTSLIMIVSVLII
;
A
#
# COMPACT_ATOMS: atom_id res chain seq x y z
N MET A 1 -6.86 11.01 4.38
CA MET A 1 -8.00 10.15 4.03
C MET A 1 -8.60 9.58 5.31
N GLY A 2 -9.93 9.54 5.48
CA GLY A 2 -10.55 8.74 6.55
C GLY A 2 -10.39 7.23 6.25
N PRO A 3 -10.70 6.33 7.19
CA PRO A 3 -10.64 4.90 6.91
C PRO A 3 -11.59 4.52 5.76
N LEU A 4 -11.10 3.74 4.80
CA LEU A 4 -11.94 3.09 3.80
C LEU A 4 -12.54 1.84 4.44
N PHE A 5 -13.86 1.78 4.51
CA PHE A 5 -14.58 0.60 5.01
C PHE A 5 -14.63 -0.47 3.92
N ALA A 6 -14.65 -1.73 4.32
CA ALA A 6 -14.63 -2.89 3.41
C ALA A 6 -13.47 -2.92 2.40
N ALA A 7 -12.40 -2.14 2.62
CA ALA A 7 -11.23 -2.16 1.75
C ALA A 7 -10.44 -3.47 1.90
N SER A 8 -10.04 -4.04 0.77
CA SER A 8 -9.05 -5.13 0.76
C SER A 8 -7.70 -4.63 1.29
N LYS A 9 -6.84 -5.55 1.75
CA LYS A 9 -5.46 -5.20 2.15
C LYS A 9 -4.70 -4.53 1.00
N THR A 10 -4.92 -5.00 -0.23
CA THR A 10 -4.31 -4.45 -1.45
C THR A 10 -4.77 -3.01 -1.67
N CYS A 11 -6.08 -2.74 -1.66
CA CYS A 11 -6.63 -1.39 -1.78
C CYS A 11 -6.05 -0.45 -0.72
N ALA A 12 -6.05 -0.88 0.56
CA ALA A 12 -5.50 -0.07 1.65
C ALA A 12 -4.01 0.24 1.44
N ASN A 13 -3.21 -0.74 1.01
CA ASN A 13 -1.79 -0.54 0.72
C ASN A 13 -1.56 0.41 -0.45
N MET A 14 -2.30 0.25 -1.55
CA MET A 14 -2.16 1.12 -2.73
C MET A 14 -2.60 2.56 -2.43
N MET A 15 -3.68 2.75 -1.66
CA MET A 15 -4.11 4.07 -1.18
C MET A 15 -3.07 4.72 -0.27
N ASN A 16 -2.48 3.95 0.65
CA ASN A 16 -1.40 4.45 1.49
C ASN A 16 -0.16 4.81 0.67
N TYR A 17 0.19 4.00 -0.34
CA TYR A 17 1.28 4.28 -1.25
C TYR A 17 1.03 5.56 -2.06
N LEU A 18 -0.19 5.75 -2.56
CA LEU A 18 -0.58 6.96 -3.30
C LEU A 18 -0.37 8.21 -2.44
N MET A 19 -0.70 8.17 -1.15
CA MET A 19 -0.43 9.27 -0.23
C MET A 19 1.06 9.55 -0.03
N CYS A 20 1.94 8.55 -0.21
CA CYS A 20 3.38 8.70 -0.05
C CYS A 20 4.09 9.35 -1.25
N PHE A 21 3.37 9.91 -2.23
CA PHE A 21 3.98 10.52 -3.41
C PHE A 21 5.09 11.52 -3.02
N PHE A 22 4.84 12.39 -2.03
CA PHE A 22 5.79 13.41 -1.57
C PHE A 22 7.04 12.84 -0.86
N CYS A 23 7.04 11.56 -0.52
CA CYS A 23 8.21 10.88 0.05
C CYS A 23 9.17 10.36 -1.02
N SER A 24 8.75 10.32 -2.29
CA SER A 24 9.56 9.71 -3.34
C SER A 24 10.75 10.59 -3.73
N PRO A 25 11.97 10.03 -3.84
CA PRO A 25 13.16 10.79 -4.23
C PRO A 25 13.05 11.36 -5.66
N ASP A 26 12.20 10.75 -6.49
CA ASP A 26 11.99 11.11 -7.89
C ASP A 26 10.90 12.19 -8.06
N GLN A 27 10.44 12.84 -6.98
CA GLN A 27 9.38 13.84 -7.04
C GLN A 27 9.65 15.00 -8.00
N HIS A 28 10.91 15.34 -8.22
CA HIS A 28 11.30 16.38 -9.17
C HIS A 28 10.88 16.07 -10.63
N ILE A 29 10.57 14.81 -10.96
CA ILE A 29 10.18 14.39 -12.31
C ILE A 29 8.70 14.69 -12.59
N TRP A 30 7.83 14.45 -11.61
CA TRP A 30 6.37 14.44 -11.79
C TRP A 30 5.63 15.44 -10.90
N TYR A 31 6.30 16.07 -9.93
CA TYR A 31 5.69 17.05 -9.03
C TYR A 31 5.83 18.45 -9.61
N LYS A 32 4.72 19.02 -10.07
CA LYS A 32 4.64 20.41 -10.54
C LYS A 32 3.65 21.19 -9.67
N GLN A 33 2.50 21.56 -10.23
CA GLN A 33 1.40 22.17 -9.48
C GLN A 33 0.52 21.12 -8.80
N ARG A 34 0.34 19.97 -9.47
CA ARG A 34 -0.29 18.74 -8.95
C ARG A 34 0.64 17.57 -9.28
N ALA A 35 0.71 16.58 -8.40
CA ALA A 35 1.52 15.39 -8.67
C ALA A 35 0.91 14.62 -9.86
N ARG A 36 1.75 14.23 -10.82
CA ARG A 36 1.32 13.38 -11.93
C ARG A 36 1.38 11.92 -11.51
N VAL A 37 0.29 11.18 -11.68
CA VAL A 37 0.20 9.74 -11.38
C VAL A 37 -0.03 8.98 -12.67
N CYS A 38 0.59 7.81 -12.80
CA CYS A 38 0.50 7.04 -14.03
C CYS A 38 -0.91 6.45 -14.23
N SER A 39 -1.42 6.49 -15.46
CA SER A 39 -2.75 5.99 -15.82
C SER A 39 -2.97 4.54 -15.37
N ASP A 40 -1.97 3.67 -15.59
CA ASP A 40 -2.05 2.26 -15.19
C ASP A 40 -2.17 2.11 -13.67
N PHE A 41 -1.40 2.88 -12.90
CA PHE A 41 -1.53 2.86 -11.43
C PHE A 41 -2.92 3.32 -10.98
N CYS A 42 -3.47 4.36 -11.59
CA CYS A 42 -4.83 4.80 -11.30
C CYS A 42 -5.89 3.74 -11.63
N THR A 43 -5.71 3.03 -12.74
CA THR A 43 -6.58 1.93 -13.16
C THR A 43 -6.55 0.79 -12.15
N ASP A 44 -5.35 0.30 -11.82
CA ASP A 44 -5.16 -0.79 -10.85
C ASP A 44 -5.72 -0.41 -9.47
N LEU A 45 -5.45 0.82 -9.02
CA LEU A 45 -5.92 1.31 -7.74
C LEU A 45 -7.45 1.34 -7.67
N TYR A 46 -8.10 1.81 -8.74
CA TYR A 46 -9.56 1.83 -8.79
C TYR A 46 -10.16 0.43 -8.83
N ASP A 47 -9.59 -0.48 -9.62
CA ASP A 47 -10.08 -1.85 -9.68
C ASP A 47 -10.00 -2.58 -8.35
N GLU A 48 -8.94 -2.34 -7.57
CA GLU A 48 -8.78 -2.88 -6.21
C GLU A 48 -9.71 -2.21 -5.18
N CYS A 49 -10.07 -0.94 -5.40
CA CYS A 49 -10.79 -0.13 -4.41
C CYS A 49 -12.26 0.15 -4.72
N LYS A 50 -12.78 -0.15 -5.91
CA LYS A 50 -14.15 0.23 -6.34
C LYS A 50 -15.27 -0.30 -5.43
N ASP A 51 -15.04 -1.43 -4.76
CA ASP A 51 -15.99 -2.00 -3.81
C ASP A 51 -15.82 -1.50 -2.37
N ALA A 52 -14.74 -0.77 -2.07
CA ALA A 52 -14.55 -0.14 -0.77
C ALA A 52 -15.48 1.06 -0.60
N GLU A 53 -15.79 1.37 0.66
CA GLU A 53 -16.74 2.41 1.03
C GLU A 53 -16.06 3.60 1.71
N PHE A 54 -16.47 4.80 1.29
CA PHE A 54 -16.10 6.05 1.93
C PHE A 54 -17.37 6.82 2.26
N LYS A 55 -17.55 7.18 3.55
CA LYS A 55 -18.76 7.86 4.05
C LYS A 55 -20.08 7.12 3.73
N GLY A 56 -20.05 5.80 3.66
CA GLY A 56 -21.22 4.96 3.37
C GLY A 56 -21.54 4.81 1.88
N GLU A 57 -20.71 5.34 0.99
CA GLU A 57 -20.87 5.18 -0.46
C GLU A 57 -19.68 4.39 -1.02
N LYS A 58 -19.96 3.47 -1.95
CA LYS A 58 -18.92 2.74 -2.67
C LYS A 58 -18.14 3.69 -3.59
N ILE A 59 -16.83 3.49 -3.65
CA ILE A 59 -15.96 4.25 -4.58
C ILE A 59 -16.45 4.10 -6.02
N GLY A 60 -16.73 2.87 -6.46
CA GLY A 60 -17.21 2.58 -7.82
C GLY A 60 -18.61 3.09 -8.15
N SER A 61 -19.36 3.60 -7.16
CA SER A 61 -20.62 4.30 -7.40
C SER A 61 -20.42 5.78 -7.74
N ASN A 62 -19.30 6.36 -7.35
CA ASN A 62 -19.00 7.78 -7.50
C ASN A 62 -18.02 8.10 -8.64
N TYR A 63 -17.30 7.10 -9.15
CA TYR A 63 -16.31 7.25 -10.21
C TYR A 63 -16.44 6.12 -11.21
N GLU A 64 -16.35 6.42 -12.50
CA GLU A 64 -16.51 5.43 -13.57
C GLU A 64 -15.23 4.62 -13.83
N ASN A 65 -14.06 5.23 -13.61
CA ASN A 65 -12.76 4.65 -13.93
C ASN A 65 -11.64 5.22 -13.03
N GLY A 66 -10.46 4.62 -13.15
CA GLY A 66 -9.27 5.00 -12.38
C GLY A 66 -8.81 6.44 -12.58
N SER A 67 -8.89 6.96 -13.81
CA SER A 67 -8.48 8.32 -14.09
C SER A 67 -9.35 9.33 -13.32
N MET A 68 -10.68 9.17 -13.39
CA MET A 68 -11.61 10.01 -12.62
C MET A 68 -11.38 9.89 -11.12
N PHE A 69 -11.13 8.67 -10.61
CA PHE A 69 -10.85 8.45 -9.20
C PHE A 69 -9.60 9.20 -8.73
N CYS A 70 -8.48 9.06 -9.46
CA CYS A 70 -7.23 9.78 -9.16
C CYS A 70 -7.37 11.30 -9.26
N GLU A 71 -8.06 11.80 -10.29
CA GLU A 71 -8.28 13.24 -10.47
C GLU A 71 -9.10 13.85 -9.32
N ALA A 72 -10.07 13.10 -8.80
CA ALA A 72 -10.85 13.49 -7.62
C ALA A 72 -10.01 13.54 -6.33
N GLN A 73 -8.87 12.83 -6.27
CA GLN A 73 -7.91 12.90 -5.17
C GLN A 73 -6.83 13.98 -5.36
N ASP A 74 -7.06 14.95 -6.25
CA ASP A 74 -6.17 16.07 -6.58
C ASP A 74 -4.87 15.69 -7.34
N PHE A 75 -4.85 14.51 -7.97
CA PHE A 75 -3.76 14.12 -8.88
C PHE A 75 -4.04 14.52 -10.33
N SER A 76 -3.00 14.55 -11.16
CA SER A 76 -3.14 14.65 -12.62
C SER A 76 -2.71 13.34 -13.26
N VAL A 77 -3.49 12.80 -14.19
CA VAL A 77 -3.20 11.49 -14.79
C VAL A 77 -2.33 11.68 -16.04
N ALA A 78 -1.33 10.81 -16.21
CA ALA A 78 -0.41 10.87 -17.35
C ALA A 78 0.15 9.50 -17.73
N ASP A 79 0.57 9.35 -18.98
CA ASP A 79 1.17 8.09 -19.46
C ASP A 79 2.68 8.01 -19.23
N SER A 80 3.35 9.15 -19.01
CA SER A 80 4.81 9.21 -18.82
C SER A 80 5.23 10.36 -17.92
N GLY A 81 6.42 10.22 -17.30
CA GLY A 81 6.94 11.17 -16.33
C GLY A 81 5.97 11.36 -15.16
N CYS A 82 5.55 10.25 -14.58
CA CYS A 82 4.48 10.14 -13.58
C CYS A 82 4.89 9.20 -12.43
N PHE A 83 4.21 9.37 -11.30
CA PHE A 83 4.36 8.54 -10.12
C PHE A 83 3.69 7.18 -10.34
N LYS A 84 4.45 6.10 -10.15
CA LYS A 84 4.03 4.71 -10.37
C LYS A 84 4.04 3.95 -9.06
N PHE A 85 3.19 2.93 -8.95
CA PHE A 85 3.20 2.02 -7.81
C PHE A 85 4.50 1.20 -7.78
N ASP A 86 5.10 1.07 -6.60
CA ASP A 86 6.18 0.10 -6.34
C ASP A 86 5.71 -0.91 -5.29
N PRO A 87 5.41 -2.16 -5.69
CA PRO A 87 4.93 -3.19 -4.77
C PRO A 87 5.99 -3.59 -3.73
N LYS A 88 7.29 -3.38 -4.02
CA LYS A 88 8.39 -3.84 -3.16
C LYS A 88 8.43 -3.15 -1.80
N VAL A 89 7.81 -1.98 -1.67
CA VAL A 89 7.74 -1.23 -0.42
C VAL A 89 6.92 -1.98 0.65
N PHE A 90 6.05 -2.90 0.24
CA PHE A 90 5.22 -3.70 1.15
C PHE A 90 5.72 -5.13 1.39
N ASP A 91 6.68 -5.62 0.59
CA ASP A 91 7.23 -6.98 0.70
C ASP A 91 8.18 -7.16 1.91
N GLY A 92 8.66 -6.07 2.50
CA GLY A 92 9.69 -6.08 3.55
C GLY A 92 9.21 -6.40 4.97
N ALA A 93 7.90 -6.56 5.23
CA ALA A 93 7.38 -6.72 6.59
C ALA A 93 7.36 -8.17 7.11
N VAL A 94 7.85 -9.15 6.35
CA VAL A 94 7.88 -10.57 6.76
C VAL A 94 9.32 -11.08 6.90
N GLN A 95 10.16 -10.44 7.72
CA GLN A 95 11.37 -11.09 8.23
C GLN A 95 11.63 -10.64 9.67
N HIS A 96 11.70 -11.62 10.59
CA HIS A 96 12.27 -11.59 11.96
C HIS A 96 11.41 -12.15 13.12
N LEU A 97 10.26 -12.78 12.89
CA LEU A 97 9.55 -13.43 14.02
C LEU A 97 9.87 -14.91 14.27
N ASN A 98 10.96 -15.49 13.73
CA ASN A 98 11.17 -16.94 13.94
C ASN A 98 12.60 -17.48 14.03
N TYR A 99 13.62 -16.68 14.38
CA TYR A 99 14.99 -17.22 14.54
C TYR A 99 15.47 -17.38 16.00
N PHE A 100 14.69 -16.93 17.00
CA PHE A 100 15.12 -17.00 18.41
C PHE A 100 14.50 -18.14 19.24
N LEU A 101 13.55 -18.90 18.68
CA LEU A 101 12.86 -19.97 19.41
C LEU A 101 13.54 -21.35 19.49
N PRO A 102 14.51 -21.77 18.64
CA PRO A 102 15.09 -23.12 18.79
C PRO A 102 16.23 -23.19 19.82
N PHE A 103 16.82 -22.07 20.25
CA PHE A 103 17.92 -22.08 21.21
C PHE A 103 17.46 -22.16 22.67
N VAL A 104 16.31 -21.55 23.01
CA VAL A 104 15.81 -21.52 24.40
C VAL A 104 15.28 -22.90 24.82
N THR A 105 14.67 -23.65 23.90
CA THR A 105 14.13 -25.00 24.21
C THR A 105 15.23 -26.06 24.38
N SER A 106 16.37 -25.92 23.68
CA SER A 106 17.50 -26.86 23.83
C SER A 106 18.23 -26.70 25.15
N LEU A 107 18.34 -25.48 25.71
CA LEU A 107 19.00 -25.26 27.00
C LEU A 107 18.18 -25.79 28.18
N ILE A 108 16.85 -25.70 28.12
CA ILE A 108 15.94 -26.19 29.17
C ILE A 108 15.98 -27.73 29.27
N MET A 109 16.11 -28.43 28.14
CA MET A 109 16.24 -29.89 28.12
C MET A 109 17.57 -30.37 28.73
N ILE A 110 18.67 -29.63 28.54
CA ILE A 110 19.99 -30.01 29.05
C ILE A 110 20.07 -29.84 30.58
N VAL A 111 19.51 -28.76 31.14
CA VAL A 111 19.51 -28.53 32.60
C VAL A 111 18.67 -29.58 33.33
N SER A 112 17.57 -30.05 32.73
CA SER A 112 16.71 -31.09 33.31
C SER A 112 17.39 -32.46 33.45
N VAL A 113 18.30 -32.80 32.53
CA VAL A 113 18.98 -34.11 32.50
C VAL A 113 20.21 -34.15 33.42
N LEU A 114 20.80 -32.99 33.72
CA LEU A 114 21.97 -32.88 34.63
C LEU A 114 21.60 -32.83 36.13
N ILE A 115 20.31 -32.74 36.46
CA ILE A 115 19.80 -32.64 37.85
C ILE A 115 19.16 -33.97 38.33
N ILE A 116 19.17 -35.03 37.51
CA ILE A 116 18.75 -36.39 37.88
C ILE A 116 19.97 -37.31 37.95
#